data_AF-A0AB38SC54-F1
#
_entry.id   AF-A0AB38SC54-F1
#
_cell.length_a   1.000
_cell.length_b   1.000
_cell.length_c   1.000
_cell.angle_alpha   90.00
_cell.angle_beta   90.00
_cell.angle_gamma   90.00
#
_symmetry.space_group_name_H-M   'P 1'
#
loop_
_entity.id
_entity.type
_entity.pdbx_description
1 polymer ?
#
loop_
_entity_poly.entity_id
_entity_poly.type
_entity_poly.pdbx_seq_one_letter_code
_entity_poly.pdbx_strand_id
1 'polypeptide(L)' 'MSTVAKLLARKRVLLERLESDPGPNEREEIQQLLTQIETALSLLEPGDAAPPGEE' A
#
# COMPACT_ATOMS: atom_id res chain seq x y z
N MET A 1 -14.38 -13.45 -0.18
CA MET A 1 -13.47 -12.45 0.40
C MET A 1 -13.06 -11.50 -0.71
N SER A 2 -13.29 -10.19 -0.53
CA SER A 2 -12.94 -9.20 -1.55
C SER A 2 -11.43 -9.03 -1.67
N THR A 3 -10.92 -8.85 -2.89
CA THR A 3 -9.50 -8.60 -3.18
C THR A 3 -9.01 -7.35 -2.44
N VAL A 4 -9.86 -6.33 -2.34
CA VAL A 4 -9.63 -5.10 -1.57
C VAL A 4 -9.42 -5.41 -0.08
N ALA A 5 -10.23 -6.30 0.50
CA ALA A 5 -10.10 -6.67 1.91
C ALA A 5 -8.77 -7.39 2.21
N LYS A 6 -8.28 -8.22 1.28
CA LYS A 6 -6.96 -8.88 1.42
C LYS A 6 -5.81 -7.86 1.35
N LEU A 7 -5.92 -6.88 0.45
CA LEU A 7 -4.93 -5.81 0.32
C LEU A 7 -4.90 -4.91 1.56
N LEU A 8 -6.06 -4.52 2.09
CA LEU A 8 -6.16 -3.74 3.32
C LEU A 8 -5.62 -4.49 4.54
N ALA A 9 -5.92 -5.80 4.67
CA ALA A 9 -5.35 -6.62 5.73
C ALA A 9 -3.81 -6.68 5.64
N ARG A 10 -3.27 -6.79 4.42
CA ARG A 10 -1.83 -6.79 4.20
C ARG A 10 -1.18 -5.43 4.52
N LYS A 11 -1.85 -4.31 4.19
CA LYS A 11 -1.42 -2.94 4.58
C LYS A 11 -1.29 -2.80 6.09
N ARG A 12 -2.27 -3.31 6.86
CA ARG A 12 -2.26 -3.24 8.33
C ARG A 12 -1.07 -3.97 8.95
N VAL A 13 -0.80 -5.20 8.50
CA VAL A 13 0.36 -5.99 8.99
C VAL A 13 1.69 -5.29 8.69
N LEU A 14 1.80 -4.63 7.52
CA LEU A 14 2.99 -3.86 7.15
C LEU A 14 3.16 -2.61 8.01
N LEU A 15 2.07 -1.93 8.36
CA LEU A 15 2.09 -0.79 9.29
C LEU A 15 2.49 -1.20 10.70
N GLU A 16 1.95 -2.30 11.23
CA GLU A 16 2.35 -2.83 12.54
C GLU A 16 3.85 -3.18 12.57
N ARG A 17 4.38 -3.75 11.48
CA ARG A 17 5.83 -3.97 11.35
C ARG A 17 6.61 -2.66 11.39
N LEU A 18 6.09 -1.60 10.78
CA LEU A 18 6.68 -0.25 10.76
C LEU A 18 6.65 0.41 12.14
N GLU A 19 5.57 0.20 12.92
CA GLU A 19 5.45 0.64 14.31
C GLU A 19 6.44 -0.07 15.24
N SER A 20 6.88 -1.27 14.86
CA SER A 20 7.89 -2.04 15.59
C SER A 20 9.33 -1.54 15.35
N ASP A 21 9.50 -0.39 14.70
CA ASP A 21 10.77 0.25 14.32
C ASP A 21 11.74 -0.70 13.59
N PRO A 22 11.34 -1.21 12.41
CA PRO A 22 12.16 -2.14 11.66
C PRO A 22 13.37 -1.40 11.08
N GLY A 23 14.48 -2.12 10.90
CA GLY A 23 15.71 -1.52 10.40
C GLY A 23 15.53 -0.83 9.03
N PRO A 24 16.46 0.05 8.62
CA PRO A 24 16.32 0.88 7.43
C PRO A 24 16.02 0.07 6.15
N ASN A 25 16.61 -1.12 6.01
CA ASN A 25 16.37 -2.02 4.88
C ASN A 25 14.94 -2.59 4.89
N GLU A 26 14.48 -3.10 6.04
CA GLU A 26 13.10 -3.61 6.17
C GLU A 26 12.08 -2.49 6.00
N ARG A 27 12.36 -1.28 6.51
CA ARG A 27 11.49 -0.12 6.33
C ARG A 27 11.33 0.23 4.86
N GLU A 28 12.41 0.23 4.09
CA GLU A 28 12.38 0.50 2.64
C GLU A 28 11.55 -0.56 1.89
N GLU A 29 11.74 -1.84 2.24
CA GLU A 29 10.99 -2.95 1.67
C GLU A 29 9.49 -2.87 2.01
N ILE A 30 9.17 -2.53 3.26
CA ILE A 30 7.79 -2.30 3.73
C ILE A 30 7.15 -1.13 2.98
N GLN A 31 7.88 -0.03 2.77
CA GLN A 31 7.39 1.13 2.01
C GLN A 31 7.10 0.75 0.55
N GLN A 32 7.99 -0.01 -0.11
CA GLN A 32 7.71 -0.50 -1.46
C GLN A 32 6.48 -1.41 -1.54
N LEU A 33 6.29 -2.28 -0.55
CA LEU A 33 5.11 -3.14 -0.47
C LEU A 33 3.83 -2.35 -0.22
N LEU A 34 3.88 -1.29 0.61
CA LEU A 34 2.76 -0.39 0.84
C LEU A 34 2.36 0.33 -0.46
N THR A 35 3.32 0.90 -1.19
CA THR A 35 3.06 1.57 -2.48
C THR A 35 2.41 0.62 -3.48
N GLN A 36 2.90 -0.61 -3.61
CA GLN A 36 2.30 -1.60 -4.50
C GLN A 36 0.85 -1.94 -4.11
N ILE A 37 0.56 -2.02 -2.82
CA ILE A 37 -0.79 -2.27 -2.32
C ILE A 37 -1.70 -1.08 -2.62
N GLU A 38 -1.24 0.15 -2.44
CA GLU A 38 -2.00 1.36 -2.76
C GLU A 38 -2.28 1.46 -4.26
N THR A 39 -1.30 1.23 -5.12
CA THR A 39 -1.50 1.16 -6.58
C THR A 39 -2.51 0.08 -6.95
N ALA A 40 -2.41 -1.12 -6.38
CA ALA A 40 -3.36 -2.19 -6.63
C ALA A 40 -4.78 -1.85 -6.14
N LEU A 41 -4.91 -1.14 -5.01
CA LEU A 41 -6.19 -0.64 -4.52
C LEU A 41 -6.78 0.41 -5.46
N SER A 42 -5.99 1.39 -5.93
CA SER A 42 -6.43 2.38 -6.91
C SER A 42 -6.84 1.77 -8.25
N LEU A 43 -6.18 0.69 -8.69
CA LEU A 43 -6.58 -0.05 -9.90
C LEU A 43 -7.88 -0.85 -9.70
N LEU A 44 -8.15 -1.30 -8.47
CA LEU A 44 -9.35 -2.05 -8.11
C LEU A 44 -10.54 -1.16 -7.76
N GLU A 45 -10.30 0.11 -7.45
CA GLU A 45 -11.31 1.13 -7.21
C GLU A 45 -11.47 1.97 -8.50
N PRO A 46 -12.43 1.63 -9.39
CA PRO A 46 -12.56 2.25 -10.72
C PRO A 46 -13.05 3.71 -10.70
N GLY A 47 -12.76 4.49 -9.65
CA GLY A 47 -13.26 5.86 -9.45
C GLY A 47 -12.21 6.92 -9.13
N ASP A 48 -10.97 6.55 -8.80
CA ASP A 48 -9.92 7.53 -8.40
C ASP A 48 -8.66 7.38 -9.28
N ALA A 49 -8.87 7.33 -10.59
CA ALA A 49 -7.82 7.73 -11.51
C ALA A 49 -7.80 9.26 -11.56
N ALA A 50 -7.24 9.91 -10.54
CA ALA A 50 -6.73 11.26 -10.72
C ALA A 50 -5.53 11.15 -11.68
N PRO A 51 -5.58 11.72 -12.89
CA PRO A 51 -4.44 11.71 -13.80
C PRO A 51 -3.25 12.44 -13.15
N PRO A 52 -2.02 12.11 -13.56
CA PRO A 52 -0.84 12.83 -13.08
C PRO A 52 -1.00 14.30 -13.43
N GLY A 53 -0.60 15.20 -12.53
CA GLY A 53 -0.66 16.63 -12.77
C GLY A 53 -0.09 17.00 -14.14
N GLU A 54 -0.97 17.48 -15.00
CA GLU A 54 -0.63 18.38 -16.10
C GLU A 54 -1.12 19.76 -15.65
N GLU A 55 -0.19 20.65 -15.28
CA GLU A 55 -0.16 22.10 -15.56
C GLU A 55 1.02 22.76 -14.84
#